data_AF-A0A8S2QIF4-F1
#
_entry.id   AF-A0A8S2QIF4-F1
#
_cell.length_a   1.000
_cell.length_b   1.000
_cell.length_c   1.000
_cell.angle_alpha   90.00
_cell.angle_beta   90.00
_cell.angle_gamma   90.00
#
_symmetry.space_group_name_H-M   'P 1'
#
loop_
_entity.id
_entity.type
_entity.pdbx_description
1 polymer ?
#
loop_
_entity_poly.entity_id
_entity_poly.type
_entity_poly.pdbx_seq_one_letter_code
_entity_poly.pdbx_strand_id
1 'polypeptide(L)'
;SSQELLPDLVSQSLTSSHSIISDVNSTNSNRSTSSSFLLSSDNADTIDVMRKMTYSSSSLRCYPDLTVECVYDEAALIGKDFERIIELYGTDTIKDLVPKVIRILELLETQAAKNEKETDELTELKIRIEKLELQKNEMRELREKFDRELEQIEEQWRKEVDNLMALVSKLQDENRRLLDEVEQDGSKKRNEVSSPSDVIGITRQELDCIKTLTEENVKLKRCLKTKDKDLTQKTFDIEAIQAQLERVCKINFTLRQKNTFSTNQTQRLLIEKSDLEVQLKEKDSFINHMKDRVVIQGSDDLASPLSSTDPLLELTDTNRPRFTLEELRQVLWEKNDLKTKLMEVEEELRFFKEQEDELDGAVQGPINKEPEEKLPGYKREESKVRQFFRFVFGDYPSSSVNLGITTTSTSPRKSPFIIDVLR
;
A
#
# COMPACT_ATOMS: atom_id res chain seq x y z
N SER A 1 13.73 60.36 -49.26
CA SER A 1 12.53 59.81 -49.93
C SER A 1 12.64 58.31 -50.01
N SER A 2 11.48 57.64 -49.85
CA SER A 2 11.23 56.18 -49.79
C SER A 2 11.37 55.59 -48.38
N GLN A 3 10.36 55.75 -47.50
CA GLN A 3 9.18 54.85 -47.32
C GLN A 3 9.61 53.45 -46.88
N GLU A 4 9.67 53.11 -45.59
CA GLU A 4 8.54 52.77 -44.68
C GLU A 4 7.48 51.89 -45.34
N LEU A 5 7.49 50.59 -44.99
CA LEU A 5 6.35 49.67 -44.96
C LEU A 5 6.80 48.29 -44.44
N LEU A 6 6.58 48.03 -43.15
CA LEU A 6 6.11 46.73 -42.62
C LEU A 6 5.67 46.91 -41.15
N PRO A 7 4.40 46.63 -40.81
CA PRO A 7 3.82 46.93 -39.50
C PRO A 7 3.83 45.73 -38.54
N ASP A 8 3.76 46.06 -37.24
CA ASP A 8 3.10 45.35 -36.14
C ASP A 8 2.75 43.86 -36.33
N LEU A 9 3.61 42.95 -35.87
CA LEU A 9 3.22 41.56 -35.62
C LEU A 9 3.69 40.99 -34.27
N VAL A 10 4.34 41.78 -33.42
CA VAL A 10 4.84 41.30 -32.12
C VAL A 10 3.97 41.78 -30.94
N SER A 11 3.16 42.81 -31.14
CA SER A 11 2.33 43.41 -30.07
C SER A 11 0.99 42.71 -29.83
N GLN A 12 0.55 41.79 -30.70
CA GLN A 12 -0.73 41.06 -30.54
C GLN A 12 -0.61 39.67 -29.89
N SER A 13 0.61 39.13 -29.71
CA SER A 13 0.78 37.81 -29.10
C SER A 13 0.81 37.84 -27.56
N LEU A 14 0.96 39.01 -26.94
CA LEU A 14 1.06 39.15 -25.48
C LEU A 14 -0.23 39.63 -24.82
N THR A 15 -1.19 40.13 -25.59
CA THR A 15 -2.51 40.54 -25.06
C THR A 15 -3.55 39.42 -25.12
N SER A 16 -3.39 38.42 -25.99
CA SER A 16 -4.31 37.28 -26.05
C SER A 16 -4.07 36.24 -24.94
N SER A 17 -2.87 36.21 -24.35
CA SER A 17 -2.53 35.29 -23.25
C SER A 17 -2.98 35.80 -21.88
N HIS A 18 -3.27 37.11 -21.76
CA HIS A 18 -3.75 37.72 -20.53
C HIS A 18 -5.28 37.69 -20.36
N SER A 19 -6.03 37.32 -21.40
CA SER A 19 -7.50 37.20 -21.32
C SER A 19 -7.99 35.77 -21.02
N ILE A 20 -7.11 34.76 -21.03
CA ILE A 20 -7.50 33.35 -20.79
C ILE A 20 -7.34 32.96 -19.30
N ILE A 21 -6.62 33.76 -18.51
CA ILE A 21 -6.33 33.46 -17.08
C ILE A 21 -7.28 34.20 -16.13
N SER A 22 -8.11 35.12 -16.61
CA SER A 22 -9.13 35.82 -15.79
C SER A 22 -10.52 35.17 -15.79
N ASP A 23 -10.84 34.31 -16.76
CA ASP A 23 -12.21 33.78 -16.95
C ASP A 23 -12.43 32.34 -16.43
N VAL A 24 -11.44 31.74 -15.76
CA VAL A 24 -11.60 30.42 -15.11
C VAL A 24 -11.98 30.56 -13.62
N ASN A 25 -11.96 31.78 -13.06
CA ASN A 25 -12.30 32.04 -11.65
C ASN A 25 -13.76 32.43 -11.39
N SER A 26 -14.71 32.07 -12.27
CA SER A 26 -16.14 32.35 -12.03
C SER A 26 -17.13 31.25 -12.42
N THR A 27 -16.69 30.05 -12.79
CA THR A 27 -17.60 28.96 -13.18
C THR A 27 -17.37 27.61 -12.49
N ASN A 28 -16.53 27.51 -11.46
CA ASN A 28 -16.31 26.23 -10.77
C ASN A 28 -16.48 26.28 -9.24
N SER A 29 -17.45 27.06 -8.77
CA SER A 29 -17.94 26.95 -7.37
C SER A 29 -18.94 25.81 -7.17
N ASN A 30 -19.26 25.00 -8.20
CA ASN A 30 -20.27 23.95 -8.11
C ASN A 30 -19.86 22.65 -8.83
N ARG A 31 -18.82 21.95 -8.36
CA ARG A 31 -18.75 20.47 -8.51
C ARG A 31 -17.65 19.79 -7.69
N SER A 32 -17.43 20.23 -6.45
CA SER A 32 -16.97 19.31 -5.42
C SER A 32 -18.19 18.57 -4.90
N THR A 33 -18.65 17.54 -5.61
CA THR A 33 -19.36 16.44 -4.95
C THR A 33 -18.34 15.67 -4.12
N SER A 34 -17.82 16.34 -3.09
CA SER A 34 -17.52 15.67 -1.84
C SER A 34 -18.82 15.00 -1.46
N SER A 35 -18.89 13.68 -1.59
CA SER A 35 -19.83 12.90 -0.80
C SER A 35 -19.36 12.94 0.66
N SER A 36 -19.28 14.14 1.22
CA SER A 36 -19.59 14.35 2.62
C SER A 36 -21.02 13.85 2.75
N PHE A 37 -21.18 12.59 3.12
CA PHE A 37 -22.35 12.14 3.85
C PHE A 37 -22.43 13.06 5.07
N LEU A 38 -23.07 14.21 4.88
CA LEU A 38 -23.74 14.92 5.94
C LEU A 38 -24.68 13.88 6.51
N LEU A 39 -24.27 13.28 7.62
CA LEU A 39 -25.18 12.59 8.53
C LEU A 39 -26.23 13.66 8.86
N SER A 40 -27.32 13.64 8.11
CA SER A 40 -28.49 14.45 8.35
C SER A 40 -28.89 14.20 9.81
N SER A 41 -29.34 15.23 10.51
CA SER A 41 -29.83 15.10 11.90
C SER A 41 -30.84 13.95 12.03
N ASP A 42 -31.55 13.64 10.93
CA ASP A 42 -32.48 12.53 10.76
C ASP A 42 -31.84 11.13 10.96
N ASN A 43 -30.53 10.97 10.71
CA ASN A 43 -29.81 9.72 10.96
C ASN A 43 -29.45 9.55 12.44
N ALA A 44 -29.25 10.64 13.19
CA ALA A 44 -29.03 10.55 14.63
C ALA A 44 -30.31 10.06 15.33
N ASP A 45 -31.47 10.57 14.90
CA ASP A 45 -32.77 10.10 15.35
C ASP A 45 -33.06 8.68 14.86
N THR A 46 -32.66 8.31 13.64
CA THR A 46 -32.80 6.93 13.15
C THR A 46 -31.90 5.95 13.90
N ILE A 47 -30.66 6.33 14.22
CA ILE A 47 -29.73 5.53 15.03
C ILE A 47 -30.23 5.46 16.48
N ASP A 48 -30.78 6.55 17.03
CA ASP A 48 -31.35 6.54 18.38
C ASP A 48 -32.63 5.72 18.44
N VAL A 49 -33.48 5.75 17.40
CA VAL A 49 -34.67 4.90 17.26
C VAL A 49 -34.28 3.43 17.08
N MET A 50 -33.25 3.11 16.28
CA MET A 50 -32.72 1.75 16.18
C MET A 50 -32.14 1.28 17.53
N ARG A 51 -31.42 2.16 18.23
CA ARG A 51 -30.90 1.90 19.60
C ARG A 51 -32.06 1.71 20.59
N LYS A 52 -33.13 2.49 20.49
CA LYS A 52 -34.33 2.37 21.34
C LYS A 52 -35.13 1.10 21.03
N MET A 53 -35.18 0.66 19.77
CA MET A 53 -35.82 -0.59 19.37
C MET A 53 -35.02 -1.82 19.81
N THR A 54 -33.68 -1.75 19.85
CA THR A 54 -32.85 -2.81 20.43
C THR A 54 -32.99 -2.88 21.96
N TYR A 55 -33.14 -1.74 22.65
CA TYR A 55 -33.42 -1.71 24.10
C TYR A 55 -34.87 -2.04 24.49
N SER A 56 -35.83 -1.91 23.57
CA SER A 56 -37.24 -2.24 23.87
C SER A 56 -37.56 -3.73 23.68
N SER A 57 -36.66 -4.50 23.05
CA SER A 57 -36.76 -5.96 22.93
C SER A 57 -36.14 -6.70 24.11
N SER A 58 -35.57 -6.00 25.09
CA SER A 58 -34.77 -6.56 26.19
C SER A 58 -35.57 -6.95 27.44
N SER A 59 -36.91 -7.05 27.36
CA SER A 59 -37.73 -7.47 28.52
C SER A 59 -37.80 -8.99 28.72
N LEU A 60 -37.01 -9.77 27.97
CA LEU A 60 -36.54 -11.07 28.40
C LEU A 60 -35.15 -10.83 28.99
N ARG A 61 -34.95 -11.19 30.26
CA ARG A 61 -33.61 -11.22 30.87
C ARG A 61 -32.71 -12.03 29.95
N CYS A 62 -31.90 -11.34 29.16
CA CYS A 62 -30.86 -11.93 28.37
C CYS A 62 -29.84 -12.45 29.37
N TYR A 63 -29.74 -13.77 29.53
CA TYR A 63 -28.54 -14.37 30.11
C TYR A 63 -27.43 -14.02 29.12
N PRO A 64 -26.45 -13.17 29.49
CA PRO A 64 -25.49 -12.64 28.53
C PRO A 64 -24.70 -13.74 27.82
N ASP A 65 -24.59 -14.91 28.45
CA ASP A 65 -23.80 -16.03 27.96
C ASP A 65 -24.59 -17.34 28.17
N LEU A 66 -25.74 -17.51 27.48
CA LEU A 66 -26.33 -18.85 27.37
C LEU A 66 -25.44 -19.67 26.42
N THR A 67 -24.34 -20.18 26.96
CA THR A 67 -23.42 -21.08 26.27
C THR A 67 -23.88 -22.51 26.40
N VAL A 68 -23.31 -23.37 25.55
CA VAL A 68 -23.51 -24.81 25.63
C VAL A 68 -23.11 -25.35 27.03
N GLU A 69 -22.08 -24.77 27.64
CA GLU A 69 -21.62 -25.12 29.00
C GLU A 69 -22.70 -24.89 30.06
N CYS A 70 -23.42 -23.76 30.01
CA CYS A 70 -24.53 -23.49 30.93
C CYS A 70 -25.67 -24.50 30.80
N VAL A 71 -25.92 -25.03 29.60
CA VAL A 71 -26.94 -26.06 29.37
C VAL A 71 -26.52 -27.38 30.02
N TYR A 72 -25.25 -27.74 29.95
CA TYR A 72 -24.71 -28.94 30.60
C TYR A 72 -24.72 -28.83 32.13
N ASP A 73 -24.40 -27.66 32.68
CA ASP A 73 -24.46 -27.42 34.12
C ASP A 73 -25.89 -27.58 34.67
N GLU A 74 -26.88 -26.98 33.99
CA GLU A 74 -28.29 -27.12 34.37
C GLU A 74 -28.80 -28.56 34.16
N ALA A 75 -28.38 -29.23 33.09
CA ALA A 75 -28.69 -30.65 32.87
C ALA A 75 -28.16 -31.54 34.01
N ALA A 76 -26.96 -31.25 34.55
CA ALA A 76 -26.39 -31.98 35.67
C ALA A 76 -27.16 -31.77 36.98
N LEU A 77 -27.65 -30.54 37.22
CA LEU A 77 -28.52 -30.25 38.37
C LEU A 77 -29.86 -30.99 38.27
N ILE A 78 -30.49 -30.94 37.08
CA ILE A 78 -31.72 -31.66 36.79
C ILE A 78 -31.53 -33.18 36.96
N GLY A 79 -30.39 -33.71 36.50
CA GLY A 79 -30.03 -35.13 36.65
C GLY A 79 -29.95 -35.56 38.13
N LYS A 80 -29.31 -34.76 38.99
CA LYS A 80 -29.24 -35.01 40.44
C LYS A 80 -30.62 -34.98 41.10
N ASP A 81 -31.51 -34.10 40.65
CA ASP A 81 -32.87 -34.05 41.16
C ASP A 81 -33.69 -35.26 40.72
N PHE A 82 -33.52 -35.75 39.48
CA PHE A 82 -34.14 -37.00 39.05
C PHE A 82 -33.60 -38.21 39.81
N GLU A 83 -32.30 -38.28 40.08
CA GLU A 83 -31.70 -39.34 40.92
C GLU A 83 -32.36 -39.38 42.31
N ARG A 84 -32.48 -38.23 42.97
CA ARG A 84 -33.15 -38.12 44.27
C ARG A 84 -34.62 -38.57 44.23
N ILE A 85 -35.35 -38.24 43.17
CA ILE A 85 -36.76 -38.66 43.02
C ILE A 85 -36.84 -40.17 42.76
N ILE A 86 -35.93 -40.74 41.96
CA ILE A 86 -35.84 -42.18 41.70
C ILE A 86 -35.57 -42.95 42.99
N GLU A 87 -34.66 -42.46 43.83
CA GLU A 87 -34.35 -43.07 45.14
C GLU A 87 -35.57 -43.11 46.07
N LEU A 88 -36.41 -42.07 46.06
CA LEU A 88 -37.55 -41.93 46.97
C LEU A 88 -38.84 -42.60 46.49
N TYR A 89 -39.12 -42.58 45.18
CA TYR A 89 -40.42 -42.97 44.61
C TYR A 89 -40.33 -44.06 43.54
N GLY A 90 -39.13 -44.54 43.23
CA GLY A 90 -38.90 -45.53 42.17
C GLY A 90 -38.92 -44.94 40.77
N THR A 91 -38.35 -45.69 39.82
CA THR A 91 -38.08 -45.25 38.44
C THR A 91 -39.34 -45.04 37.59
N ASP A 92 -40.46 -45.69 37.94
CA ASP A 92 -41.70 -45.63 37.16
C ASP A 92 -42.33 -44.23 37.13
N THR A 93 -42.03 -43.38 38.12
CA THR A 93 -42.62 -42.04 38.24
C THR A 93 -42.10 -41.03 37.22
N ILE A 94 -40.84 -41.17 36.77
CA ILE A 94 -40.17 -40.19 35.87
C ILE A 94 -39.90 -40.79 34.49
N LYS A 95 -40.13 -42.10 34.30
CA LYS A 95 -39.80 -42.84 33.07
C LYS A 95 -40.26 -42.17 31.78
N ASP A 96 -41.47 -41.58 31.78
CA ASP A 96 -42.04 -40.90 30.61
C ASP A 96 -41.69 -39.40 30.54
N LEU A 97 -41.17 -38.82 31.63
CA LEU A 97 -40.78 -37.42 31.72
C LEU A 97 -39.32 -37.20 31.30
N VAL A 98 -38.40 -38.08 31.70
CA VAL A 98 -36.97 -37.97 31.36
C VAL A 98 -36.73 -37.77 29.85
N PRO A 99 -37.34 -38.54 28.93
CA PRO A 99 -37.13 -38.35 27.50
C PRO A 99 -37.62 -37.00 26.98
N LYS A 100 -38.68 -36.44 27.59
CA LYS A 100 -39.19 -35.11 27.21
C LYS A 100 -38.25 -34.00 27.67
N VAL A 101 -37.66 -34.16 28.85
CA VAL A 101 -36.69 -33.20 29.41
C VAL A 101 -35.37 -33.26 28.63
N ILE A 102 -34.89 -34.45 28.26
CA ILE A 102 -33.75 -34.62 27.35
C ILE A 102 -34.01 -33.87 26.05
N ARG A 103 -35.18 -34.05 25.42
CA ARG A 103 -35.50 -33.35 24.16
C ARG A 103 -35.53 -31.82 24.30
N ILE A 104 -35.93 -31.30 25.46
CA ILE A 104 -35.91 -29.85 25.73
C ILE A 104 -34.46 -29.38 25.91
N LEU A 105 -33.63 -30.14 26.62
CA LEU A 105 -32.21 -29.84 26.81
C LEU A 105 -31.43 -29.91 25.48
N GLU A 106 -31.71 -30.89 24.61
CA GLU A 106 -31.13 -30.98 23.26
C GLU A 106 -31.51 -29.77 22.40
N LEU A 107 -32.77 -29.33 22.45
CA LEU A 107 -33.22 -28.13 21.73
C LEU A 107 -32.52 -26.86 22.28
N LEU A 108 -32.35 -26.78 23.59
CA LEU A 108 -31.68 -25.68 24.25
C LEU A 108 -30.18 -25.65 23.91
N GLU A 109 -29.53 -26.81 23.89
CA GLU A 109 -28.13 -26.98 23.46
C GLU A 109 -27.95 -26.51 22.02
N THR A 110 -28.83 -26.94 21.11
CA THR A 110 -28.78 -26.53 19.70
C THR A 110 -28.93 -25.01 19.56
N GLN A 111 -29.81 -24.40 20.36
CA GLN A 111 -30.03 -22.97 20.35
C GLN A 111 -28.88 -22.18 21.00
N ALA A 112 -28.26 -22.71 22.05
CA ALA A 112 -27.09 -22.14 22.71
C ALA A 112 -25.87 -22.18 21.77
N ALA A 113 -25.61 -23.32 21.12
CA ALA A 113 -24.52 -23.46 20.14
C ALA A 113 -24.68 -22.51 18.94
N LYS A 114 -25.92 -22.34 18.46
CA LYS A 114 -26.22 -21.37 17.40
C LYS A 114 -25.96 -19.93 17.87
N ASN A 115 -26.36 -19.59 19.10
CA ASN A 115 -26.13 -18.27 19.67
C ASN A 115 -24.62 -17.99 19.85
N GLU A 116 -23.85 -18.97 20.31
CA GLU A 116 -22.39 -18.86 20.44
C GLU A 116 -21.72 -18.57 19.09
N LYS A 117 -22.13 -19.30 18.04
CA LYS A 117 -21.65 -19.03 16.68
C LYS A 117 -22.01 -17.63 16.19
N GLU A 118 -23.24 -17.18 16.42
CA GLU A 118 -23.67 -15.82 16.05
C GLU A 118 -22.90 -14.76 16.84
N THR A 119 -22.60 -15.00 18.12
CA THR A 119 -21.75 -14.11 18.91
C THR A 119 -20.32 -14.06 18.40
N ASP A 120 -19.74 -15.20 18.01
CA ASP A 120 -18.41 -15.27 17.42
C ASP A 120 -18.36 -14.48 16.10
N GLU A 121 -19.33 -14.71 15.20
CA GLU A 121 -19.46 -13.97 13.95
C GLU A 121 -19.61 -12.45 14.20
N LEU A 122 -20.38 -12.05 15.20
CA LEU A 122 -20.50 -10.64 15.61
C LEU A 122 -19.18 -10.07 16.14
N THR A 123 -18.41 -10.82 16.91
CA THR A 123 -17.10 -10.36 17.41
C THR A 123 -16.09 -10.23 16.26
N GLU A 124 -16.06 -11.19 15.34
CA GLU A 124 -15.20 -11.16 14.16
C GLU A 124 -15.54 -9.95 13.27
N LEU A 125 -16.83 -9.71 13.01
CA LEU A 125 -17.28 -8.56 12.24
C LEU A 125 -16.93 -7.24 12.92
N LYS A 126 -17.06 -7.13 14.25
CA LYS A 126 -16.64 -5.94 15.02
C LYS A 126 -15.15 -5.67 14.85
N ILE A 127 -14.30 -6.69 15.04
CA ILE A 127 -12.85 -6.59 14.84
C ILE A 127 -12.54 -6.17 13.39
N ARG A 128 -13.27 -6.73 12.41
CA ARG A 128 -13.07 -6.38 11.01
C ARG A 128 -13.43 -4.93 10.71
N ILE A 129 -14.53 -4.42 11.28
CA ILE A 129 -14.94 -3.02 11.17
C ILE A 129 -13.87 -2.11 11.78
N GLU A 130 -13.43 -2.39 13.00
CA GLU A 130 -12.39 -1.60 13.68
C GLU A 130 -11.11 -1.52 12.83
N LYS A 131 -10.68 -2.66 12.26
CA LYS A 131 -9.54 -2.69 11.34
C LYS A 131 -9.75 -1.85 10.09
N LEU A 132 -10.95 -1.89 9.49
CA LEU A 132 -11.27 -1.07 8.31
C LEU A 132 -11.33 0.42 8.64
N GLU A 133 -11.85 0.79 9.81
CA GLU A 133 -11.90 2.17 10.28
C GLU A 133 -10.49 2.72 10.53
N LEU A 134 -9.61 1.92 11.14
CA LEU A 134 -8.21 2.27 11.31
C LEU A 134 -7.52 2.51 9.96
N GLN A 135 -7.64 1.55 9.03
CA GLN A 135 -7.08 1.69 7.68
C GLN A 135 -7.61 2.93 6.95
N LYS A 136 -8.92 3.21 7.07
CA LYS A 136 -9.54 4.41 6.48
C LYS A 136 -8.98 5.69 7.08
N ASN A 137 -8.73 5.72 8.40
CA ASN A 137 -8.14 6.88 9.07
C ASN A 137 -6.68 7.08 8.66
N GLU A 138 -5.87 6.03 8.61
CA GLU A 138 -4.48 6.12 8.13
C GLU A 138 -4.40 6.66 6.69
N MET A 139 -5.27 6.19 5.80
CA MET A 139 -5.34 6.70 4.43
C MET A 139 -5.76 8.17 4.36
N ARG A 140 -6.66 8.61 5.25
CA ARG A 140 -7.06 10.02 5.36
C ARG A 140 -5.90 10.88 5.83
N GLU A 141 -5.21 10.47 6.89
CA GLU A 141 -4.07 11.21 7.42
C GLU A 141 -2.94 11.32 6.40
N LEU A 142 -2.71 10.27 5.61
CA LEU A 142 -1.70 10.31 4.55
C LEU A 142 -2.09 11.29 3.45
N ARG A 143 -3.37 11.32 3.03
CA ARG A 143 -3.87 12.32 2.08
C ARG A 143 -3.73 13.74 2.61
N GLU A 144 -4.13 13.98 3.85
CA GLU A 144 -3.99 15.29 4.50
C GLU A 144 -2.52 15.73 4.65
N LYS A 145 -1.57 14.79 4.75
CA LYS A 145 -0.14 15.11 4.71
C LYS A 145 0.30 15.51 3.31
N PHE A 146 -0.08 14.75 2.28
CA PHE A 146 0.23 15.08 0.89
C PHE A 146 -0.40 16.42 0.45
N ASP A 147 -1.65 16.68 0.84
CA ASP A 147 -2.32 17.94 0.51
C ASP A 147 -1.59 19.14 1.15
N ARG A 148 -1.14 19.00 2.42
CA ARG A 148 -0.32 20.02 3.08
C ARG A 148 1.04 20.23 2.43
N GLU A 149 1.70 19.16 2.01
CA GLU A 149 2.98 19.26 1.28
C GLU A 149 2.79 19.95 -0.08
N LEU A 150 1.70 19.64 -0.77
CA LEU A 150 1.35 20.27 -2.04
C LEU A 150 1.09 21.77 -1.86
N GLU A 151 0.28 22.16 -0.87
CA GLU A 151 0.04 23.56 -0.53
C GLU A 151 1.34 24.32 -0.21
N GLN A 152 2.27 23.69 0.50
CA GLN A 152 3.58 24.29 0.80
C GLN A 152 4.41 24.49 -0.47
N ILE A 153 4.43 23.52 -1.38
CA ILE A 153 5.14 23.65 -2.66
C ILE A 153 4.51 24.76 -3.50
N GLU A 154 3.18 24.81 -3.59
CA GLU A 154 2.47 25.87 -4.32
C GLU A 154 2.76 27.26 -3.74
N GLU A 155 2.77 27.41 -2.41
CA GLU A 155 3.10 28.67 -1.75
C GLU A 155 4.56 29.09 -1.97
N GLN A 156 5.50 28.14 -1.97
CA GLN A 156 6.90 28.39 -2.32
C GLN A 156 7.04 28.84 -3.78
N TRP A 157 6.32 28.19 -4.70
CA TRP A 157 6.30 28.57 -6.11
C TRP A 157 5.72 29.97 -6.30
N ARG A 158 4.62 30.32 -5.62
CA ARG A 158 4.05 31.68 -5.65
C ARG A 158 5.07 32.71 -5.18
N LYS A 159 5.75 32.47 -4.06
CA LYS A 159 6.80 33.36 -3.54
C LYS A 159 7.94 33.55 -4.54
N GLU A 160 8.38 32.48 -5.18
CA GLU A 160 9.46 32.58 -6.17
C GLU A 160 9.02 33.36 -7.41
N VAL A 161 7.79 33.13 -7.89
CA VAL A 161 7.21 33.91 -8.98
C VAL A 161 7.14 35.39 -8.60
N ASP A 162 6.69 35.73 -7.40
CA ASP A 162 6.63 37.11 -6.92
C ASP A 162 8.03 37.74 -6.81
N ASN A 163 9.02 37.00 -6.31
CA ASN A 163 10.42 37.45 -6.22
C ASN A 163 11.01 37.74 -7.61
N LEU A 164 10.80 36.83 -8.56
CA LEU A 164 11.27 36.98 -9.94
C LEU A 164 10.57 38.15 -10.63
N MET A 165 9.26 38.31 -10.44
CA MET A 165 8.51 39.46 -10.96
C MET A 165 9.02 40.78 -10.38
N ALA A 166 9.30 40.83 -9.07
CA ALA A 166 9.89 42.00 -8.43
C ALA A 166 11.30 42.31 -8.97
N LEU A 167 12.11 41.29 -9.23
CA LEU A 167 13.43 41.46 -9.84
C LEU A 167 13.32 41.97 -11.29
N VAL A 168 12.42 41.41 -12.09
CA VAL A 168 12.15 41.87 -13.45
C VAL A 168 11.71 43.33 -13.45
N SER A 169 10.81 43.73 -12.55
CA SER A 169 10.38 45.12 -12.43
C SER A 169 11.56 46.05 -12.10
N LYS A 170 12.41 45.67 -11.13
CA LYS A 170 13.61 46.46 -10.77
C LYS A 170 14.56 46.62 -11.96
N LEU A 171 14.83 45.54 -12.69
CA LEU A 171 15.70 45.58 -13.87
C LEU A 171 15.07 46.41 -15.01
N GLN A 172 13.74 46.36 -15.19
CA GLN A 172 13.04 47.20 -16.16
C GLN A 172 13.12 48.69 -15.79
N ASP A 173 13.01 49.02 -14.50
CA ASP A 173 13.13 50.39 -14.01
C ASP A 173 14.57 50.91 -14.14
N GLU A 174 15.58 50.08 -13.83
CA GLU A 174 16.99 50.42 -14.03
C GLU A 174 17.33 50.59 -15.52
N ASN A 175 16.85 49.71 -16.39
CA ASN A 175 17.01 49.88 -17.84
C ASN A 175 16.35 51.16 -18.36
N ARG A 176 15.15 51.51 -17.88
CA ARG A 176 14.51 52.81 -18.20
C ARG A 176 15.39 53.97 -17.75
N ARG A 177 15.89 53.92 -16.51
CA ARG A 177 16.74 54.98 -15.97
C ARG A 177 18.04 55.15 -16.75
N LEU A 178 18.69 54.04 -17.12
CA LEU A 178 19.91 54.04 -17.93
C LEU A 178 19.64 54.57 -19.36
N LEU A 179 18.50 54.21 -19.96
CA LEU A 179 18.07 54.78 -21.24
C LEU A 179 17.90 56.29 -21.14
N ASP A 180 17.22 56.79 -20.10
CA ASP A 180 17.05 58.23 -19.86
C ASP A 180 18.40 58.94 -19.64
N GLU A 181 19.33 58.34 -18.88
CA GLU A 181 20.69 58.85 -18.68
C GLU A 181 21.46 58.93 -20.01
N VAL A 182 21.37 57.90 -20.86
CA VAL A 182 22.00 57.89 -22.18
C VAL A 182 21.40 58.94 -23.12
N GLU A 183 20.08 59.15 -23.11
CA GLU A 183 19.45 60.22 -23.89
C GLU A 183 19.87 61.61 -23.41
N GLN A 184 19.98 61.81 -22.09
CA GLN A 184 20.49 63.05 -21.51
C GLN A 184 21.97 63.30 -21.82
N ASP A 185 22.82 62.28 -21.78
CA ASP A 185 24.24 62.40 -22.13
C ASP A 185 24.46 62.54 -23.63
N GLY A 186 23.65 61.89 -24.46
CA GLY A 186 23.64 62.05 -25.91
C GLY A 186 23.24 63.46 -26.34
N SER A 187 22.27 64.07 -25.64
CA SER A 187 21.85 65.46 -25.88
C SER A 187 22.86 66.49 -25.35
N LYS A 188 23.54 66.23 -24.22
CA LYS A 188 24.67 67.05 -23.74
C LYS A 188 25.87 67.00 -24.69
N LYS A 189 26.29 65.81 -25.11
CA LYS A 189 27.40 65.64 -26.07
C LYS A 189 27.11 66.22 -27.46
N ARG A 190 25.85 66.25 -27.89
CA ARG A 190 25.45 66.89 -29.17
C ARG A 190 25.53 68.42 -29.12
N ASN A 191 25.41 69.02 -27.94
CA ASN A 191 25.55 70.47 -27.73
C ASN A 191 26.99 70.92 -27.41
N GLU A 192 27.88 70.00 -27.02
CA GLU A 192 29.31 70.26 -26.77
C GLU A 192 30.26 69.79 -27.88
N VAL A 193 29.81 69.59 -29.13
CA VAL A 193 30.73 69.50 -30.27
C VAL A 193 31.14 70.92 -30.69
N SER A 194 31.92 71.55 -29.82
CA SER A 194 32.86 72.61 -30.19
C SER A 194 34.24 71.97 -30.27
N SER A 195 34.74 71.81 -31.50
CA SER A 195 36.15 71.58 -31.86
C SER A 195 36.87 70.35 -31.26
N PRO A 196 37.23 69.32 -32.06
CA PRO A 196 37.90 68.11 -31.60
C PRO A 196 39.44 68.28 -31.46
N SER A 197 39.92 69.38 -30.87
CA SER A 197 41.36 69.71 -30.93
C SER A 197 42.17 69.68 -29.62
N ASP A 198 41.57 69.60 -28.42
CA ASP A 198 42.34 69.87 -27.18
C ASP A 198 42.44 68.72 -26.16
N VAL A 199 42.09 67.48 -26.50
CA VAL A 199 42.13 66.36 -25.54
C VAL A 199 43.24 65.36 -25.86
N ILE A 200 44.52 65.78 -25.80
CA ILE A 200 45.63 64.83 -25.71
C ILE A 200 46.66 65.35 -24.70
N GLY A 201 46.41 65.05 -23.44
CA GLY A 201 47.37 65.26 -22.37
C GLY A 201 46.93 64.56 -21.09
N ILE A 202 47.05 63.22 -21.05
CA ILE A 202 46.83 62.46 -19.80
C ILE A 202 47.84 63.02 -18.78
N THR A 203 47.33 63.59 -17.68
CA THR A 203 48.18 64.15 -16.65
C THR A 203 48.95 63.02 -15.94
N ARG A 204 50.12 63.35 -15.39
CA ARG A 204 50.97 62.35 -14.72
C ARG A 204 50.26 61.65 -13.57
N GLN A 205 49.38 62.36 -12.86
CA GLN A 205 48.58 61.82 -11.77
C GLN A 205 47.52 60.82 -12.27
N GLU A 206 46.90 61.07 -13.41
CA GLU A 206 45.98 60.13 -14.06
C GLU A 206 46.71 58.87 -14.54
N LEU A 207 47.92 59.01 -15.11
CA LEU A 207 48.74 57.85 -15.49
C LEU A 207 49.13 56.99 -14.28
N ASP A 208 49.50 57.60 -13.16
CA ASP A 208 49.86 56.87 -11.96
C ASP A 208 48.63 56.20 -11.31
N CYS A 209 47.45 56.84 -11.34
CA CYS A 209 46.19 56.23 -10.93
C CYS A 209 45.78 55.05 -11.82
N ILE A 210 45.96 55.17 -13.14
CA ILE A 210 45.70 54.06 -14.07
C ILE A 210 46.64 52.89 -13.77
N LYS A 211 47.93 53.15 -13.50
CA LYS A 211 48.88 52.10 -13.12
C LYS A 211 48.43 51.37 -11.85
N THR A 212 48.08 52.08 -10.77
CA THR A 212 47.64 51.43 -9.53
C THR A 212 46.36 50.60 -9.75
N LEU A 213 45.38 51.14 -10.49
CA LEU A 213 44.16 50.41 -10.84
C LEU A 213 44.43 49.18 -11.69
N THR A 214 45.40 49.23 -12.60
CA THR A 214 45.79 48.05 -13.39
C THR A 214 46.46 46.99 -12.53
N GLU A 215 47.31 47.37 -11.58
CA GLU A 215 47.96 46.45 -10.64
C GLU A 215 46.93 45.78 -9.72
N GLU A 216 45.98 46.56 -9.19
CA GLU A 216 44.87 46.05 -8.37
C GLU A 216 43.96 45.13 -9.18
N ASN A 217 43.61 45.48 -10.42
CA ASN A 217 42.86 44.61 -11.31
C ASN A 217 43.57 43.27 -11.53
N VAL A 218 44.89 43.29 -11.74
CA VAL A 218 45.66 42.05 -11.89
C VAL A 218 45.66 41.24 -10.59
N LYS A 219 45.76 41.88 -9.42
CA LYS A 219 45.64 41.20 -8.11
C LYS A 219 44.26 40.57 -7.92
N LEU A 220 43.17 41.30 -8.22
CA LEU A 220 41.80 40.80 -8.14
C LEU A 220 41.56 39.63 -9.09
N LYS A 221 42.06 39.71 -10.33
CA LYS A 221 41.99 38.61 -11.30
C LYS A 221 42.73 37.35 -10.82
N ARG A 222 43.88 37.49 -10.15
CA ARG A 222 44.58 36.35 -9.53
C ARG A 222 43.75 35.77 -8.37
N CYS A 223 43.20 36.63 -7.52
CA CYS A 223 42.36 36.21 -6.39
C CYS A 223 41.13 35.43 -6.86
N LEU A 224 40.41 35.94 -7.86
CA LEU A 224 39.28 35.27 -8.50
C LEU A 224 39.68 33.88 -9.00
N LYS A 225 40.78 33.77 -9.76
CA LYS A 225 41.28 32.46 -10.22
C LYS A 225 41.58 31.47 -9.10
N THR A 226 42.08 31.93 -7.96
CA THR A 226 42.31 31.06 -6.80
C THR A 226 40.98 30.63 -6.19
N LYS A 227 40.03 31.56 -6.02
CA LYS A 227 38.69 31.24 -5.51
C LYS A 227 37.91 30.32 -6.42
N ASP A 228 38.02 30.45 -7.74
CA ASP A 228 37.43 29.53 -8.70
C ASP A 228 38.00 28.11 -8.54
N LYS A 229 39.33 27.98 -8.36
CA LYS A 229 39.96 26.69 -8.05
C LYS A 229 39.44 26.10 -6.74
N ASP A 230 39.34 26.91 -5.69
CA ASP A 230 38.79 26.46 -4.41
C ASP A 230 37.33 25.99 -4.55
N LEU A 231 36.50 26.72 -5.31
CA LEU A 231 35.11 26.34 -5.59
C LEU A 231 35.04 25.02 -6.39
N THR A 232 35.88 24.85 -7.41
CA THR A 232 35.94 23.60 -8.18
C THR A 232 36.35 22.42 -7.30
N GLN A 233 37.32 22.61 -6.40
CA GLN A 233 37.72 21.58 -5.44
C GLN A 233 36.59 21.25 -4.47
N LYS A 234 35.89 22.26 -3.94
CA LYS A 234 34.73 22.05 -3.06
C LYS A 234 33.59 21.32 -3.76
N THR A 235 33.40 21.57 -5.05
CA THR A 235 32.41 20.84 -5.86
C THR A 235 32.77 19.35 -5.95
N PHE A 236 34.04 19.04 -6.22
CA PHE A 236 34.54 17.65 -6.21
C PHE A 236 34.39 16.98 -4.84
N ASP A 237 34.68 17.69 -3.75
CA ASP A 237 34.51 17.17 -2.39
C ASP A 237 33.03 16.85 -2.09
N ILE A 238 32.10 17.71 -2.53
CA ILE A 238 30.66 17.49 -2.40
C ILE A 238 30.22 16.24 -3.17
N GLU A 239 30.63 16.11 -4.42
CA GLU A 239 30.32 14.93 -5.25
C GLU A 239 30.87 13.64 -4.63
N ALA A 240 32.09 13.67 -4.09
CA ALA A 240 32.69 12.53 -3.41
C ALA A 240 31.92 12.12 -2.14
N ILE A 241 31.46 13.10 -1.35
CA ILE A 241 30.63 12.84 -0.16
C ILE A 241 29.24 12.34 -0.55
N GLN A 242 28.62 12.87 -1.60
CA GLN A 242 27.35 12.38 -2.13
C GLN A 242 27.46 10.91 -2.56
N ALA A 243 28.52 10.54 -3.28
CA ALA A 243 28.78 9.15 -3.67
C ALA A 243 29.01 8.22 -2.46
N GLN A 244 29.60 8.72 -1.38
CA GLN A 244 29.71 7.98 -0.11
C GLN A 244 28.35 7.78 0.55
N LEU A 245 27.55 8.84 0.62
CA LEU A 245 26.20 8.81 1.19
C LEU A 245 25.32 7.81 0.45
N GLU A 246 25.30 7.83 -0.88
CA GLU A 246 24.53 6.88 -1.69
C GLU A 246 24.93 5.42 -1.44
N ARG A 247 26.23 5.14 -1.30
CA ARG A 247 26.71 3.79 -0.95
C ARG A 247 26.20 3.34 0.41
N VAL A 248 26.24 4.22 1.41
CA VAL A 248 25.73 3.92 2.76
C VAL A 248 24.22 3.74 2.74
N CYS A 249 23.48 4.55 2.00
CA CYS A 249 22.02 4.40 1.82
C CYS A 249 21.68 3.03 1.23
N LYS A 250 22.39 2.60 0.18
CA LYS A 250 22.20 1.26 -0.43
C LYS A 250 22.47 0.15 0.57
N ILE A 251 23.59 0.21 1.31
CA ILE A 251 23.92 -0.79 2.34
C ILE A 251 22.86 -0.80 3.45
N ASN A 252 22.42 0.36 3.92
CA ASN A 252 21.41 0.47 4.97
C ASN A 252 20.07 -0.12 4.53
N PHE A 253 19.67 0.13 3.28
CA PHE A 253 18.47 -0.44 2.70
C PHE A 253 18.54 -1.97 2.65
N THR A 254 19.65 -2.54 2.17
CA THR A 254 19.86 -3.99 2.18
C THR A 254 19.85 -4.58 3.60
N LEU A 255 20.49 -3.90 4.57
CA LEU A 255 20.47 -4.33 5.97
C LEU A 255 19.07 -4.31 6.57
N ARG A 256 18.26 -3.28 6.26
CA ARG A 256 16.85 -3.22 6.68
C ARG A 256 16.05 -4.38 6.11
N GLN A 257 16.19 -4.67 4.82
CA GLN A 257 15.51 -5.82 4.21
C GLN A 257 15.92 -7.14 4.87
N LYS A 258 17.22 -7.38 5.07
CA LYS A 258 17.73 -8.57 5.76
C LYS A 258 17.20 -8.67 7.19
N ASN A 259 17.13 -7.56 7.91
CA ASN A 259 16.56 -7.51 9.25
C ASN A 259 15.07 -7.84 9.25
N THR A 260 14.29 -7.31 8.31
CA THR A 260 12.86 -7.65 8.15
C THR A 260 12.68 -9.13 7.83
N PHE A 261 13.52 -9.70 6.95
CA PHE A 261 13.48 -11.13 6.65
C PHE A 261 13.80 -11.98 7.89
N SER A 262 14.88 -11.68 8.58
CA SER A 262 15.31 -12.41 9.79
C SER A 262 14.29 -12.31 10.93
N THR A 263 13.70 -11.13 11.14
CA THR A 263 12.63 -10.94 12.14
C THR A 263 11.37 -11.74 11.78
N ASN A 264 10.94 -11.74 10.53
CA ASN A 264 9.81 -12.54 10.06
C ASN A 264 10.09 -14.05 10.23
N GLN A 265 11.29 -14.51 9.90
CA GLN A 265 11.70 -15.91 10.10
C GLN A 265 11.66 -16.28 11.59
N THR A 266 12.18 -15.41 12.46
CA THR A 266 12.17 -15.62 13.91
C THR A 266 10.74 -15.69 14.45
N GLN A 267 9.83 -14.84 13.97
CA GLN A 267 8.41 -14.88 14.34
C GLN A 267 7.73 -16.19 13.89
N ARG A 268 8.02 -16.67 12.67
CA ARG A 268 7.49 -17.96 12.20
C ARG A 268 7.97 -19.13 13.06
N LEU A 269 9.27 -19.19 13.33
CA LEU A 269 9.84 -20.22 14.21
C LEU A 269 9.27 -20.14 15.64
N LEU A 270 8.96 -18.94 16.13
CA LEU A 270 8.34 -18.75 17.43
C LEU A 270 6.90 -19.32 17.46
N ILE A 271 6.13 -19.12 16.39
CA ILE A 271 4.77 -19.69 16.25
C ILE A 271 4.84 -21.22 16.17
N GLU A 272 5.72 -21.77 15.32
CA GLU A 272 5.91 -23.21 15.22
C GLU A 272 6.34 -23.81 16.56
N LYS A 273 7.21 -23.12 17.30
CA LYS A 273 7.60 -23.53 18.65
C LYS A 273 6.38 -23.52 19.59
N SER A 274 5.56 -22.49 19.60
CA SER A 274 4.36 -22.46 20.47
C SER A 274 3.37 -23.56 20.12
N ASP A 275 3.19 -23.87 18.84
CA ASP A 275 2.30 -24.95 18.40
C ASP A 275 2.81 -26.32 18.86
N LEU A 276 4.12 -26.55 18.75
CA LEU A 276 4.74 -27.78 19.25
C LEU A 276 4.67 -27.88 20.78
N GLU A 277 4.82 -26.77 21.51
CA GLU A 277 4.67 -26.74 22.97
C GLU A 277 3.23 -27.08 23.39
N VAL A 278 2.23 -26.60 22.66
CA VAL A 278 0.82 -26.97 22.89
C VAL A 278 0.59 -28.45 22.63
N GLN A 279 1.05 -28.97 21.48
CA GLN A 279 0.94 -30.40 21.16
C GLN A 279 1.63 -31.28 22.20
N LEU A 280 2.79 -30.86 22.71
CA LEU A 280 3.50 -31.59 23.76
C LEU A 280 2.70 -31.63 25.06
N LYS A 281 2.13 -30.49 25.49
CA LYS A 281 1.26 -30.41 26.67
C LYS A 281 0.01 -31.27 26.55
N GLU A 282 -0.60 -31.33 25.37
CA GLU A 282 -1.74 -32.22 25.11
C GLU A 282 -1.36 -33.69 25.25
N LYS A 283 -0.20 -34.10 24.68
CA LYS A 283 0.31 -35.46 24.81
C LYS A 283 0.69 -35.81 26.24
N ASP A 284 1.31 -34.90 26.99
CA ASP A 284 1.61 -35.07 28.41
C ASP A 284 0.32 -35.23 29.24
N SER A 285 -0.71 -34.43 28.94
CA SER A 285 -2.02 -34.55 29.58
C SER A 285 -2.68 -35.90 29.29
N PHE A 286 -2.59 -36.39 28.05
CA PHE A 286 -3.08 -37.73 27.68
C PHE A 286 -2.31 -38.84 28.39
N ILE A 287 -0.99 -38.74 28.50
CA ILE A 287 -0.16 -39.69 29.25
C ILE A 287 -0.56 -39.69 30.73
N ASN A 288 -0.75 -38.52 31.34
CA ASN A 288 -1.18 -38.42 32.73
C ASN A 288 -2.57 -39.02 32.94
N HIS A 289 -3.52 -38.74 32.04
CA HIS A 289 -4.85 -39.34 32.07
C HIS A 289 -4.79 -40.88 31.96
N MET A 290 -3.95 -41.42 31.07
CA MET A 290 -3.72 -42.86 30.95
C MET A 290 -3.07 -43.45 32.21
N LYS A 291 -2.09 -42.75 32.82
CA LYS A 291 -1.49 -43.16 34.09
C LYS A 291 -2.53 -43.20 35.21
N ASP A 292 -3.39 -42.19 35.33
CA ASP A 292 -4.45 -42.14 36.34
C ASP A 292 -5.43 -43.31 36.15
N ARG A 293 -5.81 -43.65 34.91
CA ARG A 293 -6.64 -44.81 34.62
C ARG A 293 -5.98 -46.14 35.00
N VAL A 294 -4.67 -46.28 34.76
CA VAL A 294 -3.91 -47.47 35.17
C VAL A 294 -3.76 -47.54 36.69
N VAL A 295 -3.59 -46.41 37.38
CA VAL A 295 -3.56 -46.37 38.85
C VAL A 295 -4.92 -46.74 39.44
N ILE A 296 -6.03 -46.26 38.87
CA ILE A 296 -7.39 -46.62 39.28
C ILE A 296 -7.66 -48.11 39.03
N GLN A 297 -7.23 -48.67 37.88
CA GLN A 297 -7.36 -50.11 37.60
C GLN A 297 -6.40 -51.00 38.41
N GLY A 298 -5.26 -50.47 38.87
CA GLY A 298 -4.31 -51.18 39.72
C GLY A 298 -4.63 -51.13 41.22
N SER A 299 -5.71 -50.42 41.61
CA SER A 299 -6.10 -50.26 43.02
C SER A 299 -7.11 -51.31 43.50
N ASP A 300 -7.73 -52.07 42.61
CA ASP A 300 -8.89 -52.92 42.94
C ASP A 300 -8.67 -54.44 42.80
N ASP A 301 -7.48 -54.94 42.44
CA ASP A 301 -7.24 -56.38 42.40
C ASP A 301 -5.85 -56.84 42.90
N LEU A 302 -5.91 -57.50 44.06
CA LEU A 302 -5.10 -58.62 44.56
C LEU A 302 -3.60 -58.47 44.88
N ALA A 303 -3.33 -58.81 46.14
CA ALA A 303 -2.07 -59.32 46.65
C ALA A 303 -1.58 -60.60 45.94
N SER A 304 -0.33 -60.61 45.45
CA SER A 304 0.63 -61.73 45.55
C SER A 304 2.01 -61.37 44.96
N PRO A 305 3.13 -61.86 45.53
CA PRO A 305 4.48 -61.51 45.09
C PRO A 305 5.13 -62.55 44.14
N LEU A 306 5.97 -62.02 43.24
CA LEU A 306 7.13 -62.63 42.56
C LEU A 306 6.98 -63.58 41.34
N SER A 307 7.70 -63.17 40.27
CA SER A 307 8.55 -63.95 39.35
C SER A 307 7.87 -64.99 38.43
N SER A 308 8.06 -65.06 37.11
CA SER A 308 9.32 -65.06 36.35
C SER A 308 9.07 -65.08 34.83
N THR A 309 10.06 -64.58 34.06
CA THR A 309 10.51 -65.02 32.72
C THR A 309 9.69 -64.75 31.44
N ASP A 310 10.27 -63.82 30.65
CA ASP A 310 10.56 -63.87 29.20
C ASP A 310 9.46 -63.81 28.13
N PRO A 311 9.33 -62.66 27.45
CA PRO A 311 9.09 -62.59 26.02
C PRO A 311 10.44 -62.52 25.25
N LEU A 312 11.31 -63.52 25.48
CA LEU A 312 12.52 -63.77 24.66
C LEU A 312 12.19 -64.75 23.52
N LEU A 313 11.07 -64.54 22.81
CA LEU A 313 10.66 -65.38 21.69
C LEU A 313 10.22 -64.55 20.48
N GLU A 314 11.06 -63.58 20.12
CA GLU A 314 11.08 -63.04 18.75
C GLU A 314 12.50 -62.62 18.34
N LEU A 315 13.49 -63.46 18.68
CA LEU A 315 14.90 -63.25 18.33
C LEU A 315 15.33 -63.88 17.00
N THR A 316 14.45 -64.59 16.27
CA THR A 316 14.80 -65.33 15.05
C THR A 316 14.39 -64.63 13.76
N ASP A 317 14.52 -63.31 13.69
CA ASP A 317 14.58 -62.63 12.40
C ASP A 317 16.01 -62.14 12.16
N THR A 318 16.74 -62.92 11.36
CA THR A 318 18.13 -62.70 10.97
C THR A 318 18.26 -61.57 9.94
N ASN A 319 17.15 -61.11 9.36
CA ASN A 319 17.12 -60.01 8.38
C ASN A 319 16.40 -58.76 8.90
N ARG A 320 15.98 -58.73 10.17
CA ARG A 320 15.44 -57.53 10.80
C ARG A 320 16.57 -56.50 10.98
N PRO A 321 16.46 -55.27 10.43
CA PRO A 321 17.48 -54.25 10.65
C PRO A 321 17.50 -53.88 12.14
N ARG A 322 18.54 -54.33 12.84
CA ARG A 322 18.77 -54.07 14.27
C ARG A 322 19.61 -52.80 14.41
N PHE A 323 18.98 -51.65 14.21
CA PHE A 323 19.63 -50.39 14.57
C PHE A 323 19.71 -50.28 16.08
N THR A 324 20.88 -49.94 16.61
CA THR A 324 20.98 -49.51 18.00
C THR A 324 20.21 -48.18 18.17
N LEU A 325 19.71 -47.91 19.38
CA LEU A 325 19.01 -46.65 19.67
C LEU A 325 19.92 -45.44 19.37
N GLU A 326 21.23 -45.63 19.50
CA GLU A 326 22.25 -44.66 19.14
C GLU A 326 22.41 -44.49 17.62
N GLU A 327 22.43 -45.59 16.85
CA GLU A 327 22.41 -45.52 15.38
C GLU A 327 21.15 -44.85 14.85
N LEU A 328 19.98 -45.11 15.45
CA LEU A 328 18.74 -44.44 15.05
C LEU A 328 18.80 -42.94 15.33
N ARG A 329 19.36 -42.53 16.47
CA ARG A 329 19.58 -41.11 16.78
C ARG A 329 20.56 -40.47 15.81
N GLN A 330 21.65 -41.15 15.47
CA GLN A 330 22.63 -40.68 14.51
C GLN A 330 22.01 -40.52 13.11
N VAL A 331 21.25 -41.52 12.64
CA VAL A 331 20.56 -41.46 11.34
C VAL A 331 19.50 -40.36 11.32
N LEU A 332 18.77 -40.14 12.41
CA LEU A 332 17.82 -39.03 12.51
C LEU A 332 18.53 -37.67 12.50
N TRP A 333 19.68 -37.57 13.16
CA TRP A 333 20.49 -36.35 13.15
C TRP A 333 21.05 -36.07 11.75
N GLU A 334 21.65 -37.07 11.10
CA GLU A 334 22.16 -36.98 9.72
C GLU A 334 21.03 -36.67 8.72
N LYS A 335 19.85 -37.29 8.87
CA LYS A 335 18.66 -36.98 8.07
C LYS A 335 18.24 -35.52 8.24
N ASN A 336 18.23 -35.02 9.46
CA ASN A 336 17.85 -33.63 9.73
C ASN A 336 18.89 -32.64 9.20
N ASP A 337 20.19 -32.93 9.36
CA ASP A 337 21.27 -32.12 8.80
C ASP A 337 21.22 -32.08 7.25
N LEU A 338 21.01 -33.23 6.61
CA LEU A 338 20.84 -33.32 5.16
C LEU A 338 19.57 -32.61 4.69
N LYS A 339 18.48 -32.64 5.47
CA LYS A 339 17.26 -31.89 5.16
C LYS A 339 17.52 -30.38 5.20
N THR A 340 18.28 -29.88 6.17
CA THR A 340 18.68 -28.47 6.23
C THR A 340 19.51 -28.08 5.01
N LYS A 341 20.55 -28.87 4.68
CA LYS A 341 21.39 -28.63 3.49
C LYS A 341 20.60 -28.71 2.18
N LEU A 342 19.63 -29.62 2.09
CA LEU A 342 18.76 -29.71 0.93
C LEU A 342 17.90 -28.45 0.78
N MET A 343 17.33 -27.94 1.88
CA MET A 343 16.59 -26.67 1.85
C MET A 343 17.47 -25.50 1.42
N GLU A 344 18.70 -25.40 1.91
CA GLU A 344 19.66 -24.36 1.51
C GLU A 344 19.94 -24.42 0.01
N VAL A 345 20.25 -25.60 -0.53
CA VAL A 345 20.50 -25.78 -1.97
C VAL A 345 19.24 -25.51 -2.81
N GLU A 346 18.07 -25.95 -2.34
CA GLU A 346 16.80 -25.64 -3.01
C GLU A 346 16.49 -24.14 -3.01
N GLU A 347 16.86 -23.42 -1.96
CA GLU A 347 16.72 -21.96 -1.86
C GLU A 347 17.71 -21.25 -2.80
N GLU A 348 18.97 -21.69 -2.86
CA GLU A 348 19.94 -21.18 -3.82
C GLU A 348 19.48 -21.41 -5.27
N LEU A 349 18.97 -22.60 -5.59
CA LEU A 349 18.41 -22.90 -6.91
C LEU A 349 17.19 -22.04 -7.25
N ARG A 350 16.32 -21.75 -6.28
CA ARG A 350 15.20 -20.81 -6.48
C ARG A 350 15.69 -19.40 -6.73
N PHE A 351 16.68 -18.95 -5.98
CA PHE A 351 17.30 -17.63 -6.16
C PHE A 351 17.91 -17.49 -7.56
N PHE A 352 18.66 -18.50 -8.04
CA PHE A 352 19.22 -18.46 -9.39
C PHE A 352 18.16 -18.55 -10.49
N LYS A 353 17.08 -19.31 -10.27
CA LYS A 353 15.94 -19.36 -11.20
C LYS A 353 15.22 -18.01 -11.30
N GLU A 354 14.97 -17.35 -10.17
CA GLU A 354 14.38 -16.01 -10.12
C GLU A 354 15.29 -14.97 -10.78
N GLN A 355 16.62 -15.11 -10.64
CA GLN A 355 17.60 -14.24 -11.28
C GLN A 355 17.68 -14.47 -12.80
N GLU A 356 17.48 -15.70 -13.28
CA GLU A 356 17.38 -16.04 -14.71
C GLU A 356 16.10 -15.45 -15.33
N ASP A 357 14.98 -15.50 -14.60
CA ASP A 357 13.71 -14.84 -14.98
C ASP A 357 13.81 -13.30 -14.95
N GLU A 358 14.63 -12.72 -14.06
CA GLU A 358 14.88 -11.26 -13.99
C GLU A 358 15.75 -10.74 -15.15
N LEU A 359 16.68 -11.56 -15.66
CA LEU A 359 17.52 -11.22 -16.82
C LEU A 359 16.73 -11.24 -18.13
N ASP A 360 15.72 -12.10 -18.25
CA ASP A 360 14.80 -12.15 -19.40
C ASP A 360 13.70 -11.06 -19.33
N GLY A 361 13.47 -10.48 -18.14
CA GLY A 361 12.49 -9.41 -17.89
C GLY A 361 13.00 -7.97 -18.07
N ALA A 362 14.29 -7.75 -18.34
CA ALA A 362 14.92 -6.42 -18.24
C ALA A 362 14.56 -5.43 -19.38
N VAL A 363 13.69 -5.77 -20.33
CA VAL A 363 13.30 -4.88 -21.46
C VAL A 363 11.79 -4.60 -21.52
N GLN A 364 11.11 -4.50 -20.37
CA GLN A 364 9.80 -3.86 -20.37
C GLN A 364 9.63 -2.97 -19.14
N GLY A 365 9.78 -1.65 -19.34
CA GLY A 365 9.31 -0.65 -18.39
C GLY A 365 7.79 -0.80 -18.15
N PRO A 366 7.20 -0.08 -17.17
CA PRO A 366 5.81 -0.29 -16.76
C PRO A 366 4.84 -0.05 -17.92
N ILE A 367 4.48 -1.11 -18.64
CA ILE A 367 3.38 -1.09 -19.59
C ILE A 367 2.10 -1.03 -18.77
N ASN A 368 1.29 -0.01 -19.04
CA ASN A 368 -0.11 0.02 -18.60
C ASN A 368 -0.74 -1.34 -18.94
N LYS A 369 -1.23 -2.07 -17.94
CA LYS A 369 -2.00 -3.30 -18.19
C LYS A 369 -3.08 -2.97 -19.22
N GLU A 370 -3.05 -3.67 -20.36
CA GLU A 370 -4.08 -3.48 -21.37
C GLU A 370 -5.45 -3.76 -20.74
N PRO A 371 -6.48 -2.94 -21.04
CA PRO A 371 -7.82 -3.20 -20.53
C PRO A 371 -8.25 -4.61 -20.90
N GLU A 372 -8.85 -5.32 -19.94
CA GLU A 372 -9.19 -6.76 -20.01
C GLU A 372 -9.97 -7.13 -21.28
N GLU A 373 -10.66 -6.16 -21.88
CA GLU A 373 -11.41 -6.28 -23.14
C GLU A 373 -10.56 -6.67 -24.37
N LYS A 374 -9.24 -6.50 -24.33
CA LYS A 374 -8.33 -6.83 -25.44
C LYS A 374 -7.60 -8.17 -25.29
N LEU A 375 -7.79 -8.86 -24.17
CA LEU A 375 -7.13 -10.15 -23.95
C LEU A 375 -7.76 -11.25 -24.83
N PRO A 376 -6.94 -12.08 -25.50
CA PRO A 376 -7.44 -13.20 -26.29
C PRO A 376 -8.19 -14.19 -25.38
N GLY A 377 -9.49 -14.36 -25.64
CA GLY A 377 -10.38 -15.19 -24.82
C GLY A 377 -11.38 -14.41 -23.95
N TYR A 378 -11.31 -13.08 -23.91
CA TYR A 378 -12.28 -12.25 -23.19
C TYR A 378 -13.68 -12.37 -23.81
N LYS A 379 -14.64 -12.87 -23.01
CA LYS A 379 -16.06 -12.87 -23.37
C LYS A 379 -16.70 -11.65 -22.71
N ARG A 380 -16.99 -10.62 -23.50
CA ARG A 380 -17.74 -9.45 -23.03
C ARG A 380 -19.11 -9.90 -22.55
N GLU A 381 -19.41 -9.70 -21.28
CA GLU A 381 -20.74 -9.95 -20.73
C GLU A 381 -21.77 -9.10 -21.51
N GLU A 382 -22.86 -9.73 -21.95
CA GLU A 382 -23.88 -9.03 -22.72
C GLU A 382 -24.58 -8.01 -21.82
N SER A 383 -24.39 -6.72 -22.11
CA SER A 383 -25.13 -5.65 -21.44
C SER A 383 -26.63 -5.93 -21.46
N LYS A 384 -27.32 -5.61 -20.37
CA LYS A 384 -28.78 -5.72 -20.24
C LYS A 384 -29.53 -5.00 -21.36
N VAL A 385 -28.94 -3.95 -21.93
CA VAL A 385 -29.47 -3.27 -23.12
C VAL A 385 -29.40 -4.19 -24.34
N ARG A 386 -28.27 -4.87 -24.56
CA ARG A 386 -28.11 -5.82 -25.67
C ARG A 386 -29.03 -7.03 -25.52
N GLN A 387 -29.25 -7.51 -24.30
CA GLN A 387 -30.25 -8.54 -24.00
C GLN A 387 -31.68 -8.07 -24.28
N PHE A 388 -32.01 -6.82 -23.95
CA PHE A 388 -33.29 -6.21 -24.26
C PHE A 388 -33.51 -6.12 -25.77
N PHE A 389 -32.54 -5.65 -26.54
CA PHE A 389 -32.68 -5.57 -28.01
C PHE A 389 -32.74 -6.94 -28.68
N ARG A 390 -32.03 -7.95 -28.17
CA ARG A 390 -32.15 -9.35 -28.63
C ARG A 390 -33.54 -9.92 -28.35
N PHE A 391 -34.11 -9.60 -27.18
CA PHE A 391 -35.46 -10.00 -26.80
C PHE A 391 -36.53 -9.32 -27.66
N VAL A 392 -36.36 -8.03 -28.00
CA VAL A 392 -37.35 -7.27 -28.76
C VAL A 392 -37.28 -7.53 -30.27
N PHE A 393 -36.08 -7.77 -30.83
CA PHE A 393 -35.88 -7.80 -32.30
C PHE A 393 -35.31 -9.12 -32.86
N GLY A 394 -35.02 -10.11 -32.02
CA GLY A 394 -34.48 -11.42 -32.45
C GLY A 394 -33.01 -11.38 -32.86
N ASP A 395 -32.36 -12.55 -32.90
CA ASP A 395 -30.92 -12.71 -33.15
C ASP A 395 -30.52 -12.30 -34.57
N TYR A 396 -29.73 -11.23 -34.70
CA TYR A 396 -28.95 -10.93 -35.90
C TYR A 396 -27.49 -11.39 -35.71
N PRO A 397 -26.90 -12.12 -36.69
CA PRO A 397 -25.49 -12.52 -36.61
C PRO A 397 -24.60 -11.26 -36.68
N SER A 398 -23.88 -10.99 -35.59
CA SER A 398 -22.99 -9.84 -35.48
C SER A 398 -21.69 -10.09 -36.25
N SER A 399 -21.56 -9.54 -37.46
CA SER A 399 -20.25 -9.27 -38.07
C SER A 399 -19.61 -8.10 -37.33
N SER A 400 -18.54 -8.35 -36.59
CA SER A 400 -17.76 -7.32 -35.90
C SER A 400 -17.06 -6.40 -36.91
N VAL A 401 -17.63 -5.21 -37.15
CA VAL A 401 -16.93 -4.13 -37.85
C VAL A 401 -16.05 -3.41 -36.81
N ASN A 402 -14.75 -3.73 -36.83
CA ASN A 402 -13.74 -2.95 -36.10
C ASN A 402 -13.55 -1.60 -36.80
N LEU A 403 -14.07 -0.52 -36.19
CA LEU A 403 -13.75 0.84 -36.61
C LEU A 403 -12.37 1.22 -36.06
N GLY A 404 -11.32 0.87 -36.81
CA GLY A 404 -9.96 1.38 -36.58
C GLY A 404 -9.83 2.79 -37.16
N ILE A 405 -9.65 3.80 -36.31
CA ILE A 405 -9.27 5.15 -36.73
C ILE A 405 -7.74 5.14 -36.92
N THR A 406 -7.29 5.02 -38.17
CA THR A 406 -5.89 5.21 -38.56
C THR A 406 -5.71 6.60 -39.16
N THR A 407 -4.91 7.46 -38.52
CA THR A 407 -4.43 8.71 -39.08
C THR A 407 -3.11 8.47 -39.83
N THR A 408 -3.16 8.43 -41.16
CA THR A 408 -2.00 8.80 -41.99
C THR A 408 -2.46 9.53 -43.24
N SER A 409 -1.87 10.71 -43.45
CA SER A 409 -1.88 11.46 -44.69
C SER A 409 -1.28 10.66 -45.84
N THR A 410 -1.86 10.72 -47.05
CA THR A 410 -1.26 11.15 -48.34
C THR A 410 -2.27 10.87 -49.49
N SER A 411 -2.52 11.87 -50.34
CA SER A 411 -3.34 11.83 -51.58
C SER A 411 -2.51 11.31 -52.79
N PRO A 412 -2.97 11.22 -54.08
CA PRO A 412 -4.33 11.25 -54.67
C PRO A 412 -4.56 10.15 -55.77
N ARG A 413 -5.78 10.21 -56.37
CA ARG A 413 -6.18 9.80 -57.75
C ARG A 413 -6.85 8.42 -57.92
N LYS A 414 -8.16 8.42 -58.23
CA LYS A 414 -8.77 8.35 -59.59
C LYS A 414 -10.27 8.00 -59.46
N SER A 415 -11.12 8.83 -60.06
CA SER A 415 -12.49 8.51 -60.47
C SER A 415 -12.50 7.38 -61.52
N PRO A 416 -13.59 6.60 -61.70
CA PRO A 416 -14.74 7.01 -62.55
C PRO A 416 -16.13 6.80 -61.88
N PHE A 417 -17.13 7.66 -62.13
CA PHE A 417 -18.32 7.43 -63.02
C PHE A 417 -19.13 6.16 -62.64
N ILE A 418 -20.43 6.17 -62.29
CA ILE A 418 -21.64 6.51 -63.09
C ILE A 418 -22.87 6.23 -62.17
N ILE A 419 -23.76 7.20 -61.92
CA ILE A 419 -25.14 7.38 -62.44
C ILE A 419 -26.26 6.76 -61.56
N ASP A 420 -27.21 7.66 -61.23
CA ASP A 420 -28.65 7.57 -60.95
C ASP A 420 -29.20 6.56 -59.93
N VAL A 421 -30.08 7.04 -59.05
CA VAL A 421 -31.54 7.09 -59.28
C VAL A 421 -32.24 7.79 -58.10
N LEU A 422 -32.85 8.94 -58.40
CA LEU A 422 -34.14 9.48 -57.93
C LEU A 422 -34.72 8.98 -56.59
N ARG A 423 -34.76 9.85 -55.57
CA ARG A 423 -35.95 10.61 -55.12
C ARG A 423 -35.57 11.56 -53.98
#